data_AF-A0A951NDC4-F1
#
_entry.id   AF-A0A951NDC4-F1
#
_cell.length_a   1.000
_cell.length_b   1.000
_cell.length_c   1.000
_cell.angle_alpha   90.00
_cell.angle_beta   90.00
_cell.angle_gamma   90.00
#
_symmetry.space_group_name_H-M   'P 1'
#
loop_
_entity.id
_entity.type
_entity.pdbx_description
1 polymer ?
#
loop_
_entity_poly.entity_id
_entity_poly.type
_entity_poly.pdbx_seq_one_letter_code
_entity_poly.pdbx_strand_id
1 'polypeptide(L)' 'FNPLAPFGGYKQSGNGRELGEYGLEEFLEVKSLQL' A
#
# COMPACT_ATOMS: atom_id res chain seq x y z
N PHE A 1 12.35 -14.22 -3.53
CA PHE A 1 11.88 -12.84 -3.26
C PHE A 1 10.95 -12.43 -4.38
N ASN A 2 9.70 -12.06 -4.08
CA ASN A 2 8.71 -11.62 -5.09
C ASN A 2 8.38 -10.13 -4.83
N PRO A 3 8.94 -9.19 -5.61
CA PRO A 3 8.69 -7.75 -5.45
C PRO A 3 7.25 -7.31 -5.74
N LEU A 4 6.46 -8.15 -6.42
CA LEU A 4 5.06 -7.84 -6.74
C LEU A 4 4.11 -8.18 -5.60
N ALA A 5 4.56 -8.97 -4.62
CA ALA A 5 3.76 -9.29 -3.45
C ALA A 5 3.87 -8.15 -2.41
N PRO A 6 2.75 -7.71 -1.81
CA PRO A 6 2.79 -6.73 -0.74
C PRO A 6 3.48 -7.30 0.50
N PHE A 7 4.22 -6.45 1.20
CA PHE A 7 4.95 -6.76 2.43
C PHE A 7 4.47 -5.86 3.56
N GLY A 8 4.38 -6.36 4.79
CA GLY A 8 4.02 -5.55 5.94
C GLY A 8 3.71 -6.37 7.19
N GLY A 9 3.56 -5.66 8.31
CA GLY A 9 3.27 -6.25 9.61
C GLY A 9 1.81 -6.65 9.81
N TYR A 10 1.60 -7.54 10.77
CA TYR A 10 0.28 -7.85 11.33
C TYR A 10 0.19 -7.38 12.78
N LYS A 11 -0.99 -6.89 13.21
CA LYS A 11 -1.24 -6.34 14.56
C LYS A 11 -0.25 -5.23 14.91
N GLN A 12 0.54 -5.41 15.98
CA GLN A 12 1.47 -4.41 16.48
C GLN A 12 2.81 -4.39 15.72
N SER A 13 3.00 -5.26 14.73
CA SER A 13 4.23 -5.28 13.92
C SER A 13 4.28 -4.17 12.86
N GLY A 14 3.23 -3.36 12.71
CA GLY A 14 3.19 -2.22 11.80
C GLY A 14 1.85 -2.04 11.10
N ASN A 15 1.63 -0.85 10.54
CA ASN A 15 0.46 -0.50 9.74
C ASN A 15 0.89 -0.21 8.30
N GLY A 16 0.01 -0.47 7.33
CA GLY A 16 0.28 -0.26 5.90
C GLY A 16 0.97 -1.45 5.24
N ARG A 17 1.28 -1.28 3.95
CA ARG A 17 2.00 -2.25 3.12
C ARG A 17 3.07 -1.52 2.30
N GLU A 18 4.13 -2.25 1.99
CA GLU A 18 5.17 -1.86 1.03
C GLU A 18 5.17 -2.86 -0.13
N LEU A 19 5.78 -2.49 -1.26
CA LEU A 19 5.85 -3.31 -2.48
C LEU A 19 4.47 -3.62 -3.10
N GLY A 20 4.48 -4.18 -4.31
CA GLY A 20 3.26 -4.45 -5.07
C GLY A 20 2.40 -3.19 -5.32
N GLU A 21 1.17 -3.41 -5.77
CA GLU A 21 0.19 -2.35 -6.04
C GLU A 21 -0.20 -1.60 -4.75
N TYR A 22 -0.56 -2.34 -3.70
CA TYR A 22 -0.98 -1.77 -2.42
C TYR A 22 0.09 -0.90 -1.75
N GLY A 23 1.37 -1.23 -1.92
CA GLY A 23 2.44 -0.42 -1.35
C GLY A 23 2.64 0.90 -2.08
N LEU A 24 2.29 1.00 -3.37
CA LEU A 24 2.33 2.27 -4.10
C LEU A 24 1.14 3.16 -3.74
N GLU A 25 -0.05 2.57 -3.61
CA GLU A 25 -1.29 3.28 -3.30
C GLU A 25 -1.22 4.05 -1.97
N GLU A 26 -0.52 3.53 -0.96
CA GLU A 26 -0.32 4.19 0.35
C GLU A 26 0.43 5.54 0.25
N PHE A 27 1.13 5.80 -0.87
CA PHE A 27 1.82 7.08 -1.11
C PHE A 27 1.06 8.01 -2.06
N LEU A 28 -0.12 7.61 -2.53
CA LEU A 28 -0.96 8.41 -3.40
C LEU A 28 -2.12 9.02 -2.62
N GLU A 29 -2.43 10.28 -2.90
CA GLU A 29 -3.61 10.94 -2.37
C GLU A 29 -4.78 10.76 -3.36
N VAL A 30 -5.86 10.12 -2.91
CA VAL A 30 -7.06 9.94 -3.73
C VAL A 30 -7.80 11.27 -3.88
N LYS A 31 -8.05 11.68 -5.12
CA LYS A 31 -8.83 12.88 -5.44
C LYS A 31 -10.05 12.53 -6.29
N SER A 32 -11.25 12.79 -5.77
CA SER A 32 -12.50 12.63 -6.54
C SER A 32 -12.76 13.83 -7.45
N LEU A 33 -13.17 13.56 -8.68
CA LEU A 33 -13.64 14.58 -9.63
C LEU A 33 -15.07 14.23 -10.07
N GLN A 34 -15.97 15.21 -10.03
CA GLN A 34 -17.32 15.11 -10.55
C GLN A 34 -17.50 16.16 -11.65
N LEU A 35 -18.05 15.75 -12.79
CA LEU A 35 -18.35 16.62 -13.92
C LEU A 35 -19.69 17.33 -13.75
#